data_AF-A0A2M4AY02-F1
#
_entry.id   AF-A0A2M4AY02-F1
#
_cell.length_a   1.000
_cell.length_b   1.000
_cell.length_c   1.000
_cell.angle_alpha   90.00
_cell.angle_beta   90.00
_cell.angle_gamma   90.00
#
_symmetry.space_group_name_H-M   'P 1'
#
loop_
_entity.id
_entity.type
_entity.pdbx_description
1 polymer ?
#
loop_
_entity_poly.entity_id
_entity_poly.type
_entity_poly.pdbx_seq_one_letter_code
_entity_poly.pdbx_strand_id
1 'polypeptide(L)'
;SARSMSLHGSDSSSEMAIPPINFSDDKYPFCIVWTPIPVLTWFFPFIGHMGIAMSNGVIRDFAGPYFVSEDNMGFGRPTRYLQLHPMHALGGTQKWDESVIKASTTYGARMHNLFCDNCHSHVGLALSLMRYKEYTSWNMVVLAFWMFFKGRYVGVRGFLKTWTPFIVILIICGLVAMYSRWTLD
;
A
#
# COMPACT_ATOMS: atom_id res chain seq x y z
N SER A 1 -22.40 14.21 56.70
CA SER A 1 -23.28 14.05 55.52
C SER A 1 -23.05 15.29 54.66
N ALA A 2 -22.53 15.28 53.42
CA ALA A 2 -22.40 14.24 52.42
C ALA A 2 -21.01 14.33 51.74
N ARG A 3 -20.38 13.19 51.49
CA ARG A 3 -19.12 13.08 50.73
C ARG A 3 -19.52 12.78 49.28
N SER A 4 -19.37 13.78 48.41
CA SER A 4 -19.59 13.64 46.97
C SER A 4 -18.63 12.58 46.41
N MET A 5 -19.19 11.48 45.91
CA MET A 5 -18.49 10.42 45.19
C MET A 5 -18.16 10.94 43.78
N SER A 6 -16.88 11.13 43.47
CA SER A 6 -16.44 11.26 42.09
C SER A 6 -16.54 9.90 41.42
N LEU A 7 -17.53 9.73 40.55
CA LEU A 7 -17.56 8.66 39.56
C LEU A 7 -16.42 8.90 38.56
N HIS A 8 -15.29 8.26 38.81
CA HIS A 8 -14.22 8.14 37.84
C HIS A 8 -14.69 7.13 36.79
N GLY A 9 -15.31 7.66 35.72
CA GLY A 9 -15.56 6.91 34.49
C GLY A 9 -14.21 6.47 33.92
N SER A 10 -13.87 5.22 34.19
CA SER A 10 -12.78 4.52 33.52
C SER A 10 -13.30 4.07 32.17
N ASP A 11 -13.40 5.00 31.23
CA ASP A 11 -13.31 4.65 29.81
C ASP A 11 -11.84 4.30 29.56
N SER A 12 -11.48 3.08 29.92
CA SER A 12 -10.34 2.41 29.30
C SER A 12 -10.72 2.22 27.84
N SER A 13 -10.33 3.19 27.01
CA SER A 13 -10.13 2.99 25.59
C SER A 13 -9.31 1.72 25.44
N SER A 14 -9.98 0.60 25.18
CA SER A 14 -9.34 -0.63 24.77
C SER A 14 -8.43 -0.23 23.61
N GLU A 15 -7.11 -0.28 23.80
CA GLU A 15 -6.18 -0.14 22.69
C GLU A 15 -6.69 -1.04 21.59
N MET A 16 -7.04 -0.43 20.46
CA MET A 16 -7.69 -1.12 19.35
C MET A 16 -6.63 -2.02 18.72
N ALA A 17 -6.44 -3.21 19.29
CA ALA A 17 -5.39 -4.13 18.91
C ALA A 17 -5.54 -4.48 17.44
N ILE A 18 -4.52 -4.16 16.64
CA ILE A 18 -4.52 -4.46 15.21
C ILE A 18 -4.32 -5.97 15.03
N PRO A 19 -5.19 -6.67 14.27
CA PRO A 19 -4.98 -8.09 14.01
C PRO A 19 -3.64 -8.33 13.29
N PRO A 20 -2.95 -9.44 13.61
CA PRO A 20 -1.68 -9.76 12.97
C PRO A 20 -1.86 -10.04 11.48
N ILE A 21 -0.82 -9.74 10.70
CA ILE A 21 -0.76 -10.06 9.27
C ILE A 21 -0.58 -11.57 9.11
N ASN A 22 -1.39 -12.18 8.24
CA ASN A 22 -1.24 -13.56 7.83
C ASN A 22 -0.70 -13.60 6.39
N PHE A 23 0.61 -13.83 6.27
CA PHE A 23 1.28 -13.92 4.98
C PHE A 23 0.95 -15.19 4.18
N SER A 24 0.40 -16.24 4.81
CA SER A 24 0.04 -17.47 4.08
C SER A 24 -1.23 -17.27 3.27
N ASP A 25 -2.21 -16.59 3.87
CA ASP A 25 -3.54 -16.35 3.30
C ASP A 25 -3.68 -14.97 2.65
N ASP A 26 -2.56 -14.26 2.48
CA ASP A 26 -2.48 -12.88 1.96
C ASP A 26 -3.44 -11.90 2.66
N LYS A 27 -3.58 -12.02 3.98
CA LYS A 27 -4.39 -11.10 4.80
C LYS A 27 -3.53 -10.06 5.49
N TYR A 28 -3.78 -8.79 5.15
CA TYR A 28 -2.98 -7.66 5.61
C TYR A 28 -3.84 -6.59 6.31
N PRO A 29 -4.42 -6.86 7.49
CA PRO A 29 -5.29 -5.92 8.21
C PRO A 29 -4.71 -4.50 8.28
N PHE A 30 -5.48 -3.51 7.81
CA PHE A 30 -5.13 -2.09 7.80
C PHE A 30 -3.81 -1.74 7.08
N CYS A 31 -3.41 -2.53 6.09
CA CYS A 31 -2.18 -2.27 5.35
C CYS A 31 -2.42 -1.55 4.03
N ILE A 32 -1.47 -0.69 3.66
CA ILE A 32 -1.18 -0.48 2.24
C ILE A 32 -0.25 -1.61 1.81
N VAL A 33 -0.50 -2.22 0.66
CA VAL A 33 0.31 -3.31 0.10
C VAL A 33 0.88 -2.89 -1.24
N TRP A 34 2.01 -3.49 -1.63
CA TRP A 34 2.68 -3.16 -2.88
C TRP A 34 3.35 -4.38 -3.51
N THR A 35 3.35 -4.43 -4.84
CA THR A 35 3.95 -5.50 -5.65
C THR A 35 4.64 -4.91 -6.88
N PRO A 36 5.78 -5.47 -7.34
CA PRO A 36 6.51 -4.96 -8.49
C PRO A 36 5.71 -5.17 -9.79
N ILE A 37 5.66 -4.15 -10.64
CA ILE A 37 5.12 -4.22 -12.00
C ILE A 37 6.23 -4.76 -12.92
N PRO A 38 6.01 -5.86 -13.65
CA PRO A 38 6.98 -6.40 -14.61
C PRO A 38 7.46 -5.33 -15.59
N VAL A 39 8.74 -5.38 -15.94
CA VAL A 39 9.45 -4.39 -16.78
C VAL A 39 9.60 -3.02 -16.12
N LEU A 40 8.50 -2.37 -15.70
CA LEU A 40 8.54 -1.00 -15.17
C LEU A 40 9.36 -0.89 -13.87
N THR A 41 9.08 -1.76 -12.89
CA THR A 41 9.82 -1.78 -11.62
C THR A 41 11.27 -2.19 -11.80
N TRP A 42 11.59 -2.92 -12.87
CA TRP A 42 12.96 -3.34 -13.14
C TRP A 42 13.88 -2.17 -13.44
N PHE A 43 13.36 -1.08 -14.03
CA PHE A 43 14.13 0.15 -14.24
C PHE A 43 13.93 1.17 -13.11
N PHE A 44 12.75 1.16 -12.46
CA PHE A 44 12.39 2.11 -11.42
C PHE A 44 11.87 1.36 -10.17
N PRO A 45 12.75 0.93 -9.24
CA PRO A 45 12.37 0.04 -8.13
C PRO A 45 11.41 0.68 -7.09
N PHE A 46 11.19 1.99 -7.18
CA PHE A 46 10.21 2.73 -6.37
C PHE A 46 8.83 2.83 -7.02
N ILE A 47 8.69 2.47 -8.31
CA ILE A 47 7.41 2.40 -9.02
C ILE A 47 6.93 0.95 -8.98
N GLY A 48 5.68 0.75 -8.58
CA GLY A 48 5.04 -0.57 -8.66
C GLY A 48 3.54 -0.43 -8.50
N HIS A 49 2.86 -1.51 -8.13
CA HIS A 49 1.42 -1.56 -8.00
C HIS A 49 1.01 -1.56 -6.54
N MET A 50 -0.03 -0.80 -6.20
CA MET A 50 -0.43 -0.54 -4.82
C MET A 50 -1.88 -0.99 -4.58
N GLY A 51 -2.14 -1.51 -3.38
CA GLY A 51 -3.49 -1.79 -2.90
C GLY A 51 -3.65 -1.34 -1.46
N ILE A 52 -4.88 -1.32 -0.97
CA ILE A 52 -5.21 -1.06 0.43
C ILE A 52 -6.11 -2.17 0.96
N ALA A 53 -5.81 -2.64 2.15
CA ALA A 53 -6.54 -3.72 2.79
C ALA A 53 -7.54 -3.19 3.83
N MET A 54 -8.67 -3.89 3.92
CA MET A 54 -9.70 -3.66 4.93
C MET A 54 -9.25 -4.16 6.31
N SER A 55 -10.08 -3.95 7.33
CA SER A 55 -9.85 -4.37 8.71
C SER A 55 -9.70 -5.89 8.85
N ASN A 56 -10.42 -6.67 8.03
CA ASN A 56 -10.31 -8.13 7.95
C ASN A 56 -9.10 -8.60 7.12
N GLY A 57 -8.28 -7.67 6.61
CA GLY A 57 -7.09 -7.95 5.82
C GLY A 57 -7.32 -8.26 4.35
N VAL A 58 -8.56 -8.24 3.87
CA VAL A 58 -8.87 -8.40 2.44
C VAL A 58 -8.30 -7.21 1.66
N ILE A 59 -7.51 -7.49 0.63
CA ILE A 59 -6.87 -6.47 -0.21
C ILE A 59 -7.83 -6.00 -1.29
N ARG A 60 -7.89 -4.67 -1.50
CA ARG A 60 -8.51 -4.02 -2.66
C ARG A 60 -7.46 -3.28 -3.46
N ASP A 61 -7.40 -3.52 -4.76
CA ASP A 61 -6.50 -2.82 -5.67
C ASP A 61 -7.16 -2.56 -7.02
N PHE A 62 -6.95 -1.36 -7.56
CA PHE A 62 -7.42 -1.00 -8.89
C PHE A 62 -6.50 -1.60 -9.95
N ALA A 63 -6.78 -2.83 -10.38
CA ALA A 63 -5.92 -3.63 -11.24
C ALA A 63 -6.10 -3.38 -12.75
N GLY A 64 -7.13 -2.64 -13.16
CA GLY A 64 -7.34 -2.27 -14.56
C GLY A 64 -8.62 -1.45 -14.77
N PRO A 65 -8.90 -1.00 -16.01
CA PRO A 65 -10.07 -0.19 -16.29
C PRO A 65 -11.34 -0.88 -15.81
N TYR A 66 -12.15 -0.18 -15.01
CA TYR A 66 -13.41 -0.68 -14.45
C TYR A 66 -13.28 -1.93 -13.57
N PHE A 67 -12.07 -2.23 -13.08
CA PHE A 67 -11.80 -3.44 -12.32
C PHE A 67 -10.98 -3.17 -11.07
N VAL A 68 -11.62 -3.42 -9.92
CA VAL A 68 -10.96 -3.48 -8.61
C VAL A 68 -10.97 -4.93 -8.14
N SER A 69 -9.78 -5.52 -8.01
CA SER A 69 -9.62 -6.88 -7.52
C SER A 69 -9.83 -6.96 -6.01
N GLU A 70 -10.19 -8.17 -5.58
CA GLU A 70 -10.30 -8.56 -4.18
C GLU A 70 -9.35 -9.74 -3.95
N ASP A 71 -8.41 -9.58 -3.01
CA ASP A 71 -7.38 -10.58 -2.61
C ASP A 71 -6.45 -11.12 -3.70
N ASN A 72 -6.65 -10.76 -4.96
CA ASN A 72 -5.80 -11.16 -6.07
C ASN A 72 -5.25 -9.91 -6.79
N MET A 73 -4.16 -9.36 -6.24
CA MET A 73 -3.53 -8.16 -6.80
C MET A 73 -3.13 -8.36 -8.26
N GLY A 74 -3.31 -7.31 -9.08
CA GLY A 74 -3.11 -7.38 -10.54
C GLY A 74 -1.73 -7.87 -11.04
N PHE A 75 -0.67 -7.72 -10.24
CA PHE A 75 0.70 -8.15 -10.59
C PHE A 75 1.25 -9.23 -9.63
N GLY A 76 0.35 -9.96 -8.98
CA GLY A 76 0.63 -11.03 -8.05
C GLY A 76 0.88 -10.54 -6.61
N ARG A 77 1.17 -11.51 -5.73
CA ARG A 77 1.22 -11.35 -4.27
C ARG A 77 2.06 -10.15 -3.82
N PRO A 78 1.66 -9.44 -2.74
CA PRO A 78 2.43 -8.36 -2.16
C PRO A 78 3.88 -8.75 -1.88
N THR A 79 4.82 -7.89 -2.24
CA THR A 79 6.23 -8.02 -1.82
C THR A 79 6.59 -7.02 -0.74
N ARG A 80 5.77 -5.98 -0.55
CA ARG A 80 5.93 -4.97 0.48
C ARG A 80 4.58 -4.59 1.09
N TYR A 81 4.61 -4.16 2.35
CA TYR A 81 3.44 -3.70 3.07
C TYR A 81 3.79 -2.58 4.05
N LEU A 82 2.80 -1.74 4.36
CA LEU A 82 2.85 -0.71 5.37
C LEU A 82 1.57 -0.81 6.20
N GLN A 83 1.69 -1.35 7.41
CA GLN A 83 0.56 -1.47 8.34
C GLN A 83 0.30 -0.11 8.99
N LEU A 84 -0.93 0.36 8.87
CA LEU A 84 -1.41 1.64 9.39
C LEU A 84 -2.28 1.41 10.62
N HIS A 85 -2.41 2.44 11.47
CA HIS A 85 -3.17 2.32 12.70
C HIS A 85 -4.57 2.93 12.51
N PRO A 86 -5.67 2.17 12.73
CA PRO A 86 -7.03 2.65 12.48
C PRO A 86 -7.43 3.84 13.36
N MET A 87 -6.78 4.03 14.52
CA MET A 87 -6.98 5.22 15.37
C MET A 87 -6.73 6.56 14.65
N HIS A 88 -5.95 6.56 13.57
CA HIS A 88 -5.68 7.76 12.79
C HIS A 88 -6.70 7.97 11.66
N ALA A 89 -7.62 7.03 11.42
CA ALA A 89 -8.78 7.26 10.57
C ALA A 89 -9.87 7.93 11.40
N LEU A 90 -10.43 9.02 10.89
CA LEU A 90 -11.54 9.70 11.55
C LEU A 90 -12.76 8.79 11.54
N GLY A 91 -13.21 8.30 12.69
CA GLY A 91 -14.26 7.28 12.77
C GLY A 91 -13.74 5.83 12.82
N GLY A 92 -12.43 5.65 13.02
CA GLY A 92 -11.81 4.36 13.35
C GLY A 92 -11.97 3.28 12.28
N THR A 93 -12.01 2.03 12.74
CA THR A 93 -12.10 0.82 11.89
C THR A 93 -13.28 0.84 10.94
N GLN A 94 -14.47 1.25 11.41
CA GLN A 94 -15.64 1.31 10.56
C GLN A 94 -15.42 2.28 9.39
N LYS A 95 -14.91 3.49 9.67
CA LYS A 95 -14.68 4.47 8.61
C LYS A 95 -13.59 4.03 7.64
N TRP A 96 -12.58 3.33 8.13
CA TRP A 96 -11.55 2.73 7.29
C TRP A 96 -12.18 1.84 6.20
N ASP A 97 -12.98 0.86 6.60
CA ASP A 97 -13.58 -0.10 5.67
C ASP A 97 -14.58 0.57 4.72
N GLU A 98 -15.45 1.46 5.23
CA GLU A 98 -16.36 2.24 4.40
C GLU A 98 -15.62 3.03 3.32
N SER A 99 -14.49 3.63 3.67
CA SER A 99 -13.69 4.46 2.77
C SER A 99 -12.96 3.63 1.73
N VAL A 100 -12.45 2.45 2.10
CA VAL A 100 -11.86 1.48 1.16
C VAL A 100 -12.92 0.97 0.18
N ILE A 101 -14.11 0.62 0.66
CA ILE A 101 -15.23 0.17 -0.17
C ILE A 101 -15.65 1.30 -1.12
N LYS A 102 -15.86 2.51 -0.61
CA LYS A 102 -16.28 3.66 -1.43
C LYS A 102 -15.25 4.04 -2.49
N ALA A 103 -13.96 4.00 -2.17
CA ALA A 103 -12.89 4.18 -3.15
C ALA A 103 -12.93 3.09 -4.22
N SER A 104 -13.13 1.83 -3.81
CA SER A 104 -13.24 0.69 -4.73
C SER A 104 -14.43 0.82 -5.68
N THR A 105 -15.62 1.19 -5.19
CA THR A 105 -16.79 1.47 -6.04
C THR A 105 -16.53 2.61 -7.01
N THR A 106 -15.87 3.68 -6.55
CA THR A 106 -15.54 4.84 -7.38
C THR A 106 -14.60 4.46 -8.52
N TYR A 107 -13.55 3.71 -8.24
CA TYR A 107 -12.57 3.29 -9.25
C TYR A 107 -13.05 2.12 -10.11
N GLY A 108 -13.98 1.29 -9.62
CA GLY A 108 -14.68 0.29 -10.43
C GLY A 108 -15.51 0.90 -11.56
N ALA A 109 -15.84 2.20 -11.48
CA ALA A 109 -16.51 2.94 -12.55
C ALA A 109 -15.56 3.79 -13.42
N ARG A 110 -14.25 3.78 -13.16
CA ARG A 110 -13.26 4.64 -13.84
C ARG A 110 -12.41 3.89 -14.86
N MET A 111 -12.01 4.61 -15.89
CA MET A 111 -11.01 4.15 -16.85
C MET A 111 -9.61 4.23 -16.21
N HIS A 112 -8.86 3.14 -16.21
CA HIS A 112 -7.53 3.10 -15.61
C HIS A 112 -6.51 3.77 -16.54
N ASN A 113 -5.77 4.76 -16.03
CA ASN A 113 -4.64 5.36 -16.72
C ASN A 113 -3.36 5.17 -15.88
N LEU A 114 -2.35 4.52 -16.46
CA LEU A 114 -1.14 4.05 -15.78
C LEU A 114 -0.43 5.15 -14.95
N PHE A 115 -0.50 6.41 -15.39
CA PHE A 115 0.27 7.51 -14.79
C PHE A 115 -0.55 8.55 -13.99
N CYS A 116 -1.87 8.69 -14.21
CA CYS A 116 -2.64 9.81 -13.65
C CYS A 116 -3.90 9.41 -12.86
N ASP A 117 -4.52 8.26 -13.17
CA ASP A 117 -5.69 7.72 -12.47
C ASP A 117 -5.46 6.22 -12.30
N ASN A 118 -4.55 5.90 -11.37
CA ASN A 118 -3.99 4.56 -11.20
C ASN A 118 -4.26 4.02 -9.79
N CYS A 119 -3.66 2.88 -9.49
CA CYS A 119 -3.75 2.20 -8.20
C CYS A 119 -3.34 3.05 -6.99
N HIS A 120 -2.40 4.00 -7.13
CA HIS A 120 -2.03 4.89 -6.03
C HIS A 120 -3.11 5.94 -5.78
N SER A 121 -3.76 6.44 -6.84
CA SER A 121 -4.89 7.38 -6.71
C SER A 121 -6.10 6.71 -6.05
N HIS A 122 -6.32 5.40 -6.27
CA HIS A 122 -7.32 4.60 -5.55
C HIS A 122 -7.04 4.54 -4.04
N VAL A 123 -5.81 4.19 -3.64
CA VAL A 123 -5.40 4.19 -2.23
C VAL A 123 -5.45 5.60 -1.64
N GLY A 124 -5.03 6.62 -2.39
CA GLY A 124 -5.09 8.02 -1.98
C GLY A 124 -6.52 8.46 -1.70
N LEU A 125 -7.47 8.10 -2.57
CA LEU A 125 -8.88 8.39 -2.33
C LEU A 125 -9.40 7.72 -1.06
N ALA A 126 -9.06 6.45 -0.82
CA ALA A 126 -9.46 5.76 0.41
C ALA A 126 -8.96 6.48 1.66
N LEU A 127 -7.66 6.85 1.70
CA LEU A 127 -7.05 7.58 2.81
C LEU A 127 -7.64 8.97 3.00
N SER A 128 -7.95 9.67 1.90
CA SER A 128 -8.62 10.97 1.92
C SER A 128 -10.06 10.88 2.46
N LEU A 129 -10.83 9.86 2.05
CA LEU A 129 -12.20 9.63 2.50
C LEU A 129 -12.31 9.33 4.00
N MET A 130 -11.33 8.62 4.56
CA MET A 130 -11.23 8.35 6.00
C MET A 130 -10.51 9.45 6.79
N ARG A 131 -10.06 10.52 6.12
CA ARG A 131 -9.25 11.60 6.70
C ARG A 131 -8.06 11.08 7.52
N TYR A 132 -7.32 10.12 6.95
CA TYR A 132 -6.22 9.48 7.67
C TYR A 132 -5.17 10.51 8.11
N LYS A 133 -4.88 10.57 9.42
CA LYS A 133 -4.05 11.61 10.06
C LYS A 133 -4.52 13.04 9.80
N GLU A 134 -5.84 13.25 9.73
CA GLU A 134 -6.49 14.53 9.46
C GLU A 134 -6.27 15.10 8.04
N TYR A 135 -5.57 14.38 7.15
CA TYR A 135 -5.37 14.81 5.78
C TYR A 135 -6.54 14.42 4.88
N THR A 136 -6.99 15.35 4.04
CA THR A 136 -8.05 15.15 3.04
C THR A 136 -7.51 14.98 1.62
N SER A 137 -6.21 15.20 1.39
CA SER A 137 -5.58 15.13 0.07
C SER A 137 -4.31 14.27 0.07
N TRP A 138 -4.49 12.96 -0.15
CA TRP A 138 -3.38 12.05 -0.40
C TRP A 138 -3.09 11.97 -1.90
N ASN A 139 -1.82 12.16 -2.29
CA ASN A 139 -1.40 12.10 -3.69
C ASN A 139 -0.50 10.88 -3.96
N MET A 140 -0.48 10.45 -5.23
CA MET A 140 0.23 9.26 -5.66
C MET A 140 1.74 9.30 -5.39
N VAL A 141 2.38 10.47 -5.50
CA VAL A 141 3.82 10.63 -5.33
C VAL A 141 4.20 10.44 -3.86
N VAL A 142 3.44 11.07 -2.95
CA VAL A 142 3.62 10.88 -1.50
C VAL A 142 3.45 9.43 -1.12
N LEU A 143 2.43 8.73 -1.67
CA LEU A 143 2.22 7.31 -1.40
C LEU A 143 3.35 6.44 -1.93
N ALA A 144 3.84 6.71 -3.15
CA ALA A 144 4.97 5.98 -3.73
C ALA A 144 6.23 6.10 -2.86
N PHE A 145 6.59 7.32 -2.45
CA PHE A 145 7.74 7.53 -1.56
C PHE A 145 7.52 6.96 -0.16
N TRP A 146 6.30 7.08 0.38
CA TRP A 146 5.99 6.55 1.70
C TRP A 146 6.12 5.03 1.73
N MET A 147 5.55 4.33 0.75
CA MET A 147 5.74 2.88 0.56
C MET A 147 7.21 2.55 0.30
N PHE A 148 7.92 3.33 -0.53
CA PHE A 148 9.31 3.05 -0.86
C PHE A 148 10.24 3.12 0.36
N PHE A 149 10.08 4.11 1.23
CA PHE A 149 10.96 4.30 2.39
C PHE A 149 10.48 3.62 3.67
N LYS A 150 9.17 3.44 3.87
CA LYS A 150 8.60 2.88 5.11
C LYS A 150 7.99 1.49 4.94
N GLY A 151 7.78 1.03 3.71
CA GLY A 151 7.24 -0.31 3.45
C GLY A 151 8.21 -1.41 3.86
N ARG A 152 7.72 -2.39 4.62
CA ARG A 152 8.45 -3.60 5.02
C ARG A 152 8.33 -4.67 3.94
N TYR A 153 9.34 -5.51 3.77
CA TYR A 153 9.28 -6.63 2.81
C TYR A 153 8.48 -7.81 3.36
N VAL A 154 7.77 -8.49 2.47
CA VAL A 154 7.17 -9.80 2.72
C VAL A 154 8.26 -10.87 2.58
N GLY A 155 9.07 -10.99 3.64
CA GLY A 155 10.20 -11.91 3.71
C GLY A 155 11.31 -11.65 2.68
N VAL A 156 12.30 -12.55 2.66
CA VAL A 156 13.48 -12.45 1.78
C VAL A 156 13.07 -12.58 0.30
N ARG A 157 12.09 -13.44 -0.01
CA ARG A 157 11.58 -13.61 -1.36
C ARG A 157 10.99 -12.32 -1.93
N GLY A 158 10.26 -11.55 -1.12
CA GLY A 158 9.72 -10.25 -1.51
C GLY A 158 10.83 -9.23 -1.81
N PHE A 159 11.90 -9.23 -1.00
CA PHE A 159 13.08 -8.40 -1.25
C PHE A 159 13.76 -8.75 -2.59
N LEU A 160 14.10 -10.03 -2.80
CA LEU A 160 14.76 -10.48 -4.03
C LEU A 160 13.90 -10.21 -5.27
N LYS A 161 12.59 -10.53 -5.22
CA LYS A 161 11.65 -10.26 -6.33
C LYS A 161 11.61 -8.77 -6.70
N THR A 162 11.80 -7.88 -5.72
CA THR A 162 11.79 -6.42 -5.94
C THR A 162 13.09 -5.92 -6.57
N TRP A 163 14.26 -6.39 -6.11
CA TRP A 163 15.55 -5.79 -6.47
C TRP A 163 16.35 -6.53 -7.53
N THR A 164 16.22 -7.86 -7.62
CA THR A 164 17.07 -8.66 -8.53
C THR A 164 17.01 -8.19 -9.98
N PRO A 165 15.83 -7.89 -10.59
CA PRO A 165 15.79 -7.42 -11.98
C PRO A 165 16.55 -6.11 -12.20
N PHE A 166 16.42 -5.15 -11.28
CA PHE A 166 17.11 -3.86 -11.36
C PHE A 166 18.63 -4.02 -11.24
N ILE A 167 19.09 -4.86 -10.30
CA ILE A 167 20.52 -5.15 -10.14
C ILE A 167 21.09 -5.82 -11.40
N VAL A 168 20.37 -6.78 -11.99
CA VAL A 168 20.81 -7.44 -13.23
C VAL A 168 20.94 -6.44 -14.38
N ILE A 169 19.98 -5.53 -14.54
CA ILE A 169 20.04 -4.47 -15.56
C ILE A 169 21.27 -3.57 -15.33
N LEU A 170 21.53 -3.14 -14.09
CA LEU A 170 22.71 -2.33 -13.78
C LEU A 170 24.03 -3.04 -14.11
N ILE A 171 24.11 -4.34 -13.82
CA ILE A 171 25.29 -5.15 -14.15
C ILE A 171 25.48 -5.21 -15.66
N ILE A 172 24.42 -5.50 -16.44
CA ILE A 172 24.48 -5.55 -17.91
C ILE A 172 24.92 -4.19 -18.47
N CYS A 173 24.30 -3.09 -18.03
CA CYS A 173 24.66 -1.76 -18.46
C CYS A 173 26.12 -1.42 -18.13
N GLY A 174 26.59 -1.80 -16.95
CA GLY A 174 27.99 -1.64 -16.53
C GLY A 174 28.95 -2.42 -17.43
N LEU A 175 28.66 -3.69 -17.71
CA LEU A 175 29.48 -4.53 -18.60
C LEU A 175 29.53 -3.99 -20.03
N VAL A 176 28.39 -3.56 -20.58
CA VAL A 176 28.32 -2.93 -21.90
C VAL A 176 29.13 -1.65 -21.93
N ALA A 177 29.01 -0.79 -20.90
CA ALA A 177 29.77 0.45 -20.82
C ALA A 177 31.30 0.19 -20.73
N MET A 178 31.71 -0.83 -19.99
CA MET A 178 33.12 -1.26 -19.90
C MET A 178 33.64 -1.80 -21.24
N TYR A 179 32.88 -2.69 -21.90
CA TYR A 179 33.26 -3.24 -23.20
C TYR A 179 33.38 -2.13 -24.25
N SER A 180 32.40 -1.24 -24.33
CA SER A 180 32.41 -0.13 -25.30
C SER A 180 33.62 0.78 -25.10
N ARG A 181 34.01 1.07 -23.85
CA ARG A 181 35.25 1.83 -23.58
C ARG A 181 36.47 1.07 -24.07
N TRP A 182 36.60 -0.21 -23.71
CA TRP A 182 37.73 -1.04 -24.09
C TRP A 182 37.90 -1.21 -25.61
N THR A 183 36.81 -1.18 -26.39
CA THR A 183 36.88 -1.30 -27.86
C THR A 183 37.07 0.02 -28.61
N LEU A 184 36.75 1.15 -27.97
CA LEU A 184 36.82 2.49 -28.59
C LEU A 184 38.11 3.25 -28.22
N ASP A 185 38.79 2.81 -27.17
CA ASP A 185 40.16 3.20 -26.79
C ASP A 185 41.21 2.32 -27.50
#